data_AF-A0A0H4WZP1-F1
#
_entry.id   AF-A0A0H4WZP1-F1
#
_cell.length_a   1.000
_cell.length_b   1.000
_cell.length_c   1.000
_cell.angle_alpha   90.00
_cell.angle_beta   90.00
_cell.angle_gamma   90.00
#
_symmetry.space_group_name_H-M   'P 1'
#
loop_
_entity.id
_entity.type
_entity.pdbx_description
1 polymer ?
#
loop_
_entity_poly.entity_id
_entity_poly.type
_entity_poly.pdbx_seq_one_letter_code
_entity_poly.pdbx_strand_id
1 'polypeptide(L)' 'MSAQLVPGAACESTLLQRTGCEDDAFSFSDPSRERVLKCREALLGRGPTTANPPTCSDARRFLSECPDAAGFFWEGQRP' A
#
# COMPACT_ATOMS: atom_id res chain seq x y z
N MET A 1 -8.08 -21.74 2.33
CA MET A 1 -7.52 -21.80 0.96
C MET A 1 -7.52 -20.38 0.40
N SER A 2 -6.37 -19.74 0.31
CA SER A 2 -6.28 -18.36 -0.22
C SER A 2 -6.37 -18.42 -1.74
N ALA A 3 -7.47 -17.93 -2.30
CA ALA A 3 -7.66 -17.85 -3.75
C ALA A 3 -6.56 -16.95 -4.35
N GLN A 4 -5.72 -17.53 -5.20
CA GLN A 4 -4.73 -16.77 -5.96
C GLN A 4 -5.47 -15.89 -6.98
N LEU A 5 -5.22 -14.58 -6.94
CA LEU A 5 -5.84 -13.64 -7.86
C LEU A 5 -5.18 -13.77 -9.23
N VAL A 6 -5.97 -14.07 -10.25
CA VAL A 6 -5.52 -14.16 -11.65
C VAL A 6 -5.35 -12.74 -12.20
N PRO A 7 -4.15 -12.30 -12.63
CA PRO A 7 -3.95 -10.99 -13.22
C PRO A 7 -4.81 -10.82 -14.48
N GLY A 8 -5.65 -9.77 -14.53
CA GLY A 8 -6.50 -9.44 -15.68
C GLY A 8 -7.99 -9.78 -15.54
N ALA A 9 -8.41 -10.53 -14.51
CA ALA A 9 -9.83 -10.75 -14.21
C ALA A 9 -10.20 -9.98 -12.93
N ALA A 10 -11.03 -8.93 -13.03
CA ALA A 10 -11.70 -8.19 -11.94
C ALA A 10 -10.90 -8.09 -10.61
N CYS A 11 -9.57 -7.99 -10.72
CA CYS A 11 -8.67 -8.15 -9.61
C CYS A 11 -8.76 -6.90 -8.73
N GLU A 12 -8.92 -5.74 -9.39
CA GLU A 12 -9.16 -4.46 -8.75
C GLU A 12 -10.42 -4.46 -7.89
N SER A 13 -11.60 -4.82 -8.42
CA SER A 13 -12.84 -4.85 -7.61
C SER A 13 -12.78 -5.89 -6.49
N THR A 14 -12.19 -7.06 -6.75
CA THR A 14 -11.99 -8.08 -5.71
C THR A 14 -11.04 -7.60 -4.61
N LEU A 15 -9.97 -6.88 -4.98
CA LEU A 15 -9.04 -6.30 -4.03
C LEU A 15 -9.73 -5.19 -3.23
N LEU A 16 -10.44 -4.28 -3.90
CA LEU A 16 -11.14 -3.17 -3.26
C LEU A 16 -12.16 -3.65 -2.22
N GLN A 17 -12.97 -4.67 -2.55
CA GLN A 17 -13.88 -5.30 -1.58
C GLN A 17 -13.13 -5.96 -0.41
N ARG A 18 -12.07 -6.73 -0.70
CA ARG A 18 -11.33 -7.46 0.34
C ARG A 18 -10.56 -6.55 1.30
N THR A 19 -10.08 -5.41 0.81
CA THR A 19 -9.34 -4.43 1.64
C THR A 19 -10.26 -3.41 2.30
N GLY A 20 -11.58 -3.48 2.05
CA GLY A 20 -12.54 -2.48 2.54
C GLY A 20 -12.29 -1.09 1.93
N CYS A 21 -11.64 -1.02 0.78
CA CYS A 21 -11.38 0.26 0.10
C CYS A 21 -12.61 0.81 -0.61
N GLU A 22 -13.66 0.00 -0.80
CA GLU A 22 -14.98 0.47 -1.29
C GLU A 22 -15.85 1.05 -0.17
N ASP A 23 -15.55 0.73 1.10
CA ASP A 23 -16.23 1.37 2.23
C ASP A 23 -15.62 2.76 2.45
N ASP A 24 -16.48 3.79 2.50
CA ASP A 24 -16.10 5.16 2.87
C ASP A 24 -15.39 5.24 4.24
N ALA A 25 -15.43 4.13 5.00
CA ALA A 25 -14.85 3.94 6.31
C ALA A 25 -13.54 3.13 6.31
N PHE A 26 -12.70 3.17 5.26
CA PHE A 26 -11.28 2.80 5.43
C PHE A 26 -10.62 3.77 6.42
N SER A 27 -10.79 3.44 7.70
CA SER A 27 -10.31 4.20 8.83
C SER A 27 -8.86 3.84 9.05
N PHE A 28 -7.97 4.75 8.67
CA PHE A 28 -6.60 4.76 9.16
C PHE A 28 -6.61 4.94 10.69
N SER A 29 -6.62 3.84 11.45
CA SER A 29 -6.63 3.88 12.91
C SER A 29 -5.25 4.21 13.48
N ASP A 30 -4.20 3.58 12.95
CA ASP A 30 -2.80 3.89 13.22
C ASP A 30 -1.94 3.18 12.15
N PRO A 31 -1.11 3.88 11.36
CA PRO A 31 -0.94 5.34 11.30
C PRO A 31 -2.07 6.06 10.56
N SER A 32 -2.20 7.38 10.76
CA SER A 32 -3.24 8.19 10.11
C SER A 32 -3.11 8.23 8.58
N ARG A 33 -4.20 8.60 7.89
CA ARG A 33 -4.21 8.77 6.44
C ARG A 33 -3.14 9.76 5.97
N GLU A 34 -3.05 10.91 6.62
CA GLU A 34 -2.08 11.95 6.28
C GLU A 34 -0.64 11.43 6.45
N ARG A 35 -0.41 10.63 7.49
CA ARG A 35 0.89 10.01 7.75
C ARG A 35 1.27 9.06 6.61
N VAL A 36 0.36 8.19 6.19
CA VAL A 36 0.61 7.26 5.07
C VAL A 36 0.82 8.01 3.75
N LEU A 37 0.01 9.03 3.46
CA LEU A 37 0.16 9.84 2.25
C LEU A 37 1.51 10.56 2.19
N LYS A 38 1.93 11.18 3.29
CA LYS A 38 3.24 11.84 3.40
C LYS A 38 4.38 10.83 3.20
N CYS A 39 4.27 9.66 3.80
CA CYS A 39 5.27 8.61 3.66
C CYS A 39 5.35 8.04 2.24
N ARG A 40 4.23 8.03 1.51
CA ARG A 40 4.17 7.53 0.13
C ARG A 40 4.91 8.43 -0.86
N GLU A 41 5.07 9.73 -0.60
CA GLU A 41 5.73 10.67 -1.52
C GLU A 41 7.12 10.20 -1.97
N ALA A 42 7.92 9.68 -1.05
CA ALA A 42 9.26 9.17 -1.37
C ALA A 42 9.23 8.02 -2.38
N LEU A 43 8.19 7.18 -2.34
CA LEU A 43 8.01 6.04 -3.24
C LEU A 43 7.43 6.46 -4.61
N LEU A 44 6.84 7.64 -4.70
CA LEU A 44 6.22 8.17 -5.92
C LEU A 44 7.11 9.10 -6.73
N GLY A 45 8.34 9.37 -6.27
CA GLY A 45 9.25 10.35 -6.89
C GLY A 45 9.56 10.08 -8.38
N ARG A 46 9.39 8.85 -8.85
CA ARG A 46 9.58 8.45 -10.25
C ARG A 46 8.27 8.16 -11.01
N GLY A 47 7.13 8.32 -10.35
CA GLY A 47 5.80 8.05 -10.87
C GLY A 47 5.11 6.89 -10.14
N PRO A 48 3.76 6.82 -10.18
CA PRO A 48 2.97 5.81 -9.47
C PRO A 48 2.90 4.46 -10.18
N THR A 49 3.62 4.27 -11.28
CA THR A 49 3.46 3.12 -12.17
C THR A 49 4.56 2.08 -11.98
N THR A 50 4.23 0.82 -12.23
CA THR A 50 5.20 -0.29 -12.21
C THR A 50 6.29 -0.15 -13.28
N ALA A 51 6.04 0.64 -14.33
CA ALA A 51 7.03 0.99 -15.34
C ALA A 51 8.15 1.88 -14.80
N ASN A 52 7.90 2.61 -13.70
CA ASN A 52 8.85 3.48 -13.04
C ASN A 52 8.91 3.17 -11.54
N PRO A 53 9.45 1.99 -11.16
CA PRO A 53 9.49 1.61 -9.77
C PRO A 53 10.39 2.56 -8.95
N PRO A 54 10.13 2.72 -7.64
CA PRO A 54 11.03 3.43 -6.75
C PRO A 54 12.40 2.76 -6.73
N THR A 55 13.46 3.54 -6.50
CA THR A 55 14.80 2.97 -6.33
C THR A 55 14.93 2.27 -4.98
N CYS A 56 15.95 1.42 -4.83
CA CYS A 56 16.29 0.85 -3.53
C CYS A 56 16.57 1.94 -2.47
N SER A 57 17.09 3.10 -2.88
CA SER A 57 17.33 4.23 -1.97
C SER A 57 16.02 4.85 -1.49
N ASP A 58 15.04 5.00 -2.39
CA ASP A 58 13.69 5.50 -2.05
C ASP A 58 12.98 4.53 -1.09
N ALA A 59 13.08 3.23 -1.37
CA ALA A 59 12.54 2.19 -0.50
C ALA A 59 13.20 2.16 0.88
N ARG A 60 14.54 2.27 0.95
CA ARG A 60 15.26 2.35 2.23
C ARG A 60 14.84 3.58 3.03
N ARG A 61 14.71 4.73 2.37
CA ARG A 61 14.26 5.97 3.00
C ARG A 61 12.86 5.83 3.58
N PHE A 62 11.93 5.26 2.82
CA PHE A 62 10.58 4.95 3.29
C PHE A 62 10.61 4.04 4.53
N LEU A 63 11.36 2.93 4.48
CA LEU A 63 11.45 1.99 5.59
C LEU A 63 12.07 2.61 6.85
N SER A 64 13.01 3.55 6.69
CA SER A 64 13.65 4.24 7.84
C SER A 64 12.84 5.40 8.40
N GLU A 65 12.21 6.21 7.54
CA GLU A 65 11.50 7.44 7.96
C GLU A 65 10.02 7.19 8.30
N CYS A 66 9.48 6.06 7.83
CA CYS A 66 8.08 5.69 7.96
C CYS A 66 7.88 4.22 8.39
N PRO A 67 8.50 3.78 9.50
CA PRO A 67 8.40 2.40 9.96
C PRO A 67 6.97 2.00 10.37
N ASP A 68 6.18 2.96 10.87
CA ASP A 68 4.76 2.83 11.19
C ASP A 68 3.91 2.54 9.93
N ALA A 69 4.12 3.33 8.87
CA ALA A 69 3.42 3.10 7.59
C ALA A 69 3.90 1.81 6.91
N ALA A 70 5.18 1.46 7.02
CA ALA A 70 5.71 0.19 6.51
C ALA A 70 5.08 -1.01 7.25
N GLY A 71 4.97 -0.93 8.58
CA GLY A 71 4.31 -1.92 9.41
C GLY A 71 2.85 -2.11 9.03
N PHE A 72 2.11 -1.02 8.82
CA PHE A 72 0.72 -1.06 8.37
C PHE A 72 0.52 -1.88 7.08
N PHE A 73 1.39 -1.71 6.08
CA PHE A 73 1.33 -2.51 4.85
C PHE A 73 1.77 -3.97 5.04
N TRP A 74 2.59 -4.28 6.04
CA TRP A 74 3.02 -5.64 6.35
C TRP A 74 2.01 -6.42 7.19
N GLU A 75 1.36 -5.79 8.16
CA GLU A 75 0.40 -6.45 9.05
C GLU A 75 -0.89 -6.84 8.31
N GLY A 76 -1.33 -6.04 7.34
CA GLY A 76 -2.42 -6.40 6.43
C GLY A 76 -2.11 -7.57 5.49
N GLN A 77 -0.87 -8.06 5.44
CA GLN A 77 -0.46 -9.24 4.65
C GLN A 77 -0.33 -10.53 5.48
N ARG A 78 -0.50 -10.47 6.82
CA ARG A 78 -0.58 -11.69 7.62
C ARG A 78 -1.93 -12.39 7.39
N PRO A 79 -1.95 -13.71 7.07
CA PRO A 79 -3.16 -14.45 6.74
C PRO A 79 -4.12 -14.60 7.91
#